data_AF-A0AAF0UXQ0-F1
#
_entry.id   AF-A0AAF0UXQ0-F1
#
_cell.length_a   1.000
_cell.length_b   1.000
_cell.length_c   1.000
_cell.angle_alpha   90.00
_cell.angle_beta   90.00
_cell.angle_gamma   90.00
#
_symmetry.space_group_name_H-M   'P 1'
#
loop_
_entity.id
_entity.type
_entity.pdbx_description
1 polymer ?
#
loop_
_entity_poly.entity_id
_entity_poly.type
_entity_poly.pdbx_seq_one_letter_code
_entity_poly.pdbx_strand_id
1 'polypeptide(L)'
;MLLRSRRSFVENHRLKNITGVKTKELAFWVNVSDISIKDPQSKKITFAIPSGIKKSFPVSAFELEEEEKKEEVNKEDEEEKEKNISV
;
A
#
# COMPACT_ATOMS: atom_id res chain seq x y z
N MET A 1 7.77 21.72 -27.95
CA MET A 1 7.39 20.66 -26.99
C MET A 1 8.30 20.83 -25.76
N LEU A 2 7.84 21.54 -24.73
CA LEU A 2 8.66 21.78 -23.53
C LEU A 2 8.75 20.47 -22.74
N LEU A 3 9.94 19.86 -22.73
CA LEU A 3 10.26 18.76 -21.84
C LEU A 3 10.27 19.30 -20.41
N ARG A 4 9.10 19.35 -19.77
CA ARG A 4 8.98 19.76 -18.37
C ARG A 4 9.70 18.70 -17.53
N SER A 5 10.90 19.00 -17.05
CA SER A 5 11.52 18.25 -15.95
C SER A 5 10.53 18.22 -14.79
N ARG A 6 9.92 17.05 -14.55
CA ARG A 6 9.08 16.84 -13.39
C ARG A 6 9.99 16.52 -12.22
N ARG A 7 9.95 17.36 -11.17
CA ARG A 7 10.73 17.21 -9.94
C ARG A 7 9.82 16.59 -8.88
N SER A 8 10.21 15.43 -8.35
CA SER A 8 9.62 14.83 -7.16
C SER A 8 10.47 15.18 -5.93
N PHE A 9 9.84 15.19 -4.77
CA PHE A 9 10.52 15.43 -3.49
C PHE A 9 10.53 14.14 -2.69
N VAL A 10 11.73 13.70 -2.33
CA VAL A 10 11.95 12.55 -1.45
C VAL A 10 12.21 13.10 -0.05
N GLU A 11 11.38 12.70 0.89
CA GLU A 11 11.54 12.91 2.33
C GLU A 11 11.74 11.54 3.00
N ASN A 12 12.18 11.53 4.26
CA ASN A 12 12.28 10.28 5.02
C ASN A 12 10.93 9.57 5.02
N HIS A 13 10.90 8.35 4.43
CA HIS A 13 9.71 7.49 4.36
C HIS A 13 8.53 8.08 3.56
N ARG A 14 8.74 9.15 2.77
CA ARG A 14 7.67 9.79 1.99
C ARG A 14 8.16 10.36 0.67
N LEU A 15 7.35 10.21 -0.36
CA LEU A 15 7.61 10.69 -1.70
C LEU A 15 6.45 11.58 -2.14
N LYS A 16 6.73 12.86 -2.40
CA LYS A 16 5.75 13.87 -2.78
C LYS A 16 5.91 14.30 -4.23
N ASN A 17 4.83 14.79 -4.83
CA ASN A 17 4.78 15.29 -6.20
C ASN A 17 5.29 14.26 -7.21
N ILE A 18 4.91 13.00 -6.99
CA ILE A 18 5.29 11.95 -7.92
C ILE A 18 4.49 12.07 -9.19
N THR A 19 5.13 11.75 -10.30
CA THR A 19 4.55 11.86 -11.62
C THR A 19 5.01 10.70 -12.47
N GLY A 20 4.12 10.12 -13.27
CA GLY A 20 4.39 8.89 -14.02
C GLY A 20 3.85 7.62 -13.38
N VAL A 21 3.39 7.69 -12.13
CA VAL A 21 2.68 6.59 -11.45
C VAL A 21 1.17 6.80 -11.61
N LYS A 22 0.51 5.84 -12.26
CA LYS A 22 -0.94 5.80 -12.45
C LYS A 22 -1.51 4.50 -11.90
N THR A 23 -2.68 4.59 -11.27
CA THR A 23 -3.45 3.43 -10.82
C THR A 23 -4.75 3.34 -11.63
N LYS A 24 -5.23 2.11 -11.84
CA LYS A 24 -6.51 1.84 -12.49
C LYS A 24 -7.56 1.65 -11.40
N GLU A 25 -8.43 2.63 -11.23
CA GLU A 25 -9.49 2.63 -10.22
C GLU A 25 -10.84 2.73 -10.94
N LEU A 26 -11.74 1.74 -10.75
CA LEU A 26 -13.11 1.73 -11.29
C LEU A 26 -13.23 2.21 -12.75
N ALA A 27 -12.35 1.71 -13.63
CA ALA A 27 -12.22 2.07 -15.04
C ALA A 27 -11.61 3.45 -15.39
N PHE A 28 -11.14 4.23 -14.39
CA PHE A 28 -10.40 5.47 -14.60
C PHE A 28 -8.91 5.31 -14.27
N TRP A 29 -8.07 6.05 -14.99
CA TRP A 29 -6.64 6.16 -14.70
C TRP A 29 -6.39 7.37 -13.82
N VAL A 30 -6.07 7.13 -12.56
CA VAL A 30 -5.81 8.19 -11.60
C VAL A 30 -4.31 8.28 -11.35
N ASN A 31 -3.78 9.52 -11.28
CA ASN A 31 -2.37 9.72 -10.96
C ASN A 31 -2.19 9.66 -9.44
N VAL A 32 -1.17 8.94 -8.99
CA VAL A 32 -0.71 9.01 -7.61
C VAL A 32 0.11 10.29 -7.44
N SER A 33 -0.04 10.96 -6.30
CA SER A 33 0.66 12.21 -5.98
C SER A 33 1.58 12.11 -4.77
N ASP A 34 1.28 11.19 -3.85
CA ASP A 34 2.04 10.99 -2.61
C ASP A 34 2.15 9.50 -2.31
N ILE A 35 3.32 9.07 -1.85
CA ILE A 35 3.54 7.73 -1.31
C ILE A 35 4.21 7.90 0.05
N SER A 36 3.68 7.28 1.09
CA SER A 36 4.22 7.41 2.44
C SER A 36 4.18 6.09 3.20
N ILE A 37 5.18 5.86 4.03
CA ILE A 37 5.19 4.80 5.04
C ILE A 37 4.93 5.49 6.38
N LYS A 38 3.71 5.31 6.93
CA LYS A 38 3.30 5.98 8.19
C LYS A 38 4.10 5.50 9.39
N ASP A 39 4.16 4.19 9.55
CA ASP A 39 4.82 3.54 10.68
C ASP A 39 5.89 2.58 10.14
N PRO A 40 7.18 2.81 10.45
CA PRO A 40 8.26 1.93 10.02
C PRO A 40 8.06 0.47 10.46
N GLN A 41 7.38 0.24 11.60
CA GLN A 41 7.08 -1.08 12.12
C GLN A 41 5.87 -1.74 11.44
N SER A 42 4.93 -0.96 10.89
CA SER A 42 3.68 -1.50 10.34
C SER A 42 3.87 -2.20 8.99
N LYS A 43 5.02 -2.04 8.30
CA LYS A 43 5.28 -2.59 6.95
C LYS A 43 4.13 -2.34 5.97
N LYS A 44 3.52 -1.15 6.03
CA LYS A 44 2.43 -0.72 5.12
C LYS A 44 2.85 0.51 4.33
N ILE A 45 2.60 0.47 3.03
CA ILE A 45 2.83 1.57 2.09
C ILE A 45 1.49 2.21 1.77
N THR A 46 1.36 3.51 2.01
CA THR A 46 0.16 4.30 1.69
C THR A 46 0.38 5.10 0.42
N PHE A 47 -0.50 4.93 -0.56
CA PHE A 47 -0.57 5.70 -1.79
C PHE A 47 -1.71 6.70 -1.69
N ALA A 48 -1.46 7.97 -2.01
CA ALA A 48 -2.47 9.01 -2.04
C ALA A 48 -2.60 9.62 -3.43
N ILE A 49 -3.84 9.81 -3.86
CA ILE A 49 -4.18 10.53 -5.09
C ILE A 49 -4.61 11.98 -4.75
N PRO A 50 -4.51 12.92 -5.71
CA PRO A 50 -4.82 14.33 -5.48
C PRO A 50 -6.24 14.61 -4.95
N SER A 51 -7.19 13.70 -5.19
CA SER A 51 -8.56 13.80 -4.68
C SER A 51 -8.70 13.45 -3.20
N GLY A 52 -7.60 13.19 -2.49
CA GLY A 52 -7.59 12.92 -1.05
C GLY A 52 -7.84 11.45 -0.69
N ILE A 53 -8.13 10.59 -1.67
CA ILE A 53 -8.27 9.15 -1.45
C ILE A 53 -6.88 8.56 -1.19
N LYS A 54 -6.81 7.69 -0.17
CA LYS A 54 -5.61 6.97 0.21
C LYS A 54 -5.87 5.47 0.26
N LYS A 55 -4.92 4.69 -0.20
CA LYS A 55 -4.94 3.22 -0.15
C LYS A 55 -3.65 2.74 0.47
N SER A 56 -3.74 1.79 1.39
CA SER A 56 -2.59 1.21 2.07
C SER A 56 -2.47 -0.26 1.71
N PHE A 57 -1.26 -0.69 1.38
CA PHE A 57 -0.95 -2.07 1.02
C PHE A 57 0.23 -2.56 1.88
N PRO A 58 0.27 -3.85 2.26
CA PRO A 58 1.44 -4.41 2.93
C PRO A 58 2.64 -4.40 1.98
N VAL A 59 3.86 -4.30 2.52
CA VAL A 59 5.11 -4.36 1.74
C VAL A 59 5.21 -5.67 0.95
N SER A 60 4.71 -6.77 1.51
CA SER A 60 4.66 -8.08 0.84
C SER A 60 3.88 -8.09 -0.47
N ALA A 61 2.96 -7.14 -0.70
CA ALA A 61 2.24 -7.02 -1.97
C ALA A 61 3.12 -6.50 -3.13
N PHE A 62 4.34 -6.03 -2.83
CA PHE A 62 5.30 -5.52 -3.80
C PHE A 62 6.62 -6.29 -3.79
N GLU A 63 6.72 -7.35 -2.98
CA GLU A 63 7.83 -8.29 -3.09
C GLU A 63 7.65 -9.08 -4.38
N LEU A 64 8.74 -9.26 -5.13
CA LEU A 64 8.72 -10.10 -6.33
C LEU A 64 8.56 -11.54 -5.85
N GLU A 65 7.54 -12.23 -6.33
CA GLU A 65 7.47 -13.69 -6.23
C GLU A 65 8.63 -14.25 -7.06
N GLU A 66 9.76 -14.54 -6.42
CA GLU A 66 10.66 -15.56 -6.96
C GLU A 66 9.83 -16.83 -7.04
N GLU A 67 9.68 -17.41 -8.23
CA GLU A 67 8.90 -18.61 -8.48
C GLU A 67 9.44 -19.80 -7.66
N GLU A 68 9.10 -19.87 -6.38
CA GLU A 68 9.07 -21.11 -5.63
C GLU A 68 7.60 -21.43 -5.36
N LYS A 69 7.04 -22.29 -6.20
CA LYS A 69 5.84 -23.06 -5.90
C LYS A 69 5.96 -23.65 -4.49
N LYS A 70 5.26 -23.09 -3.53
CA LYS A 70 4.88 -23.80 -2.30
C LYS A 70 3.38 -23.62 -2.11
N GLU A 71 2.69 -24.70 -2.45
CA GLU A 71 1.29 -24.95 -2.14
C GLU A 71 1.06 -24.91 -0.62
N GLU A 72 -0.06 -24.25 -0.26
CA GLU A 72 -0.94 -24.48 0.89
C GLU A 72 -0.41 -24.41 2.34
N VAL A 73 -1.12 -23.64 3.20
CA VAL A 73 -2.12 -24.20 4.14
C VAL A 73 -2.82 -23.06 4.91
N ASN A 74 -4.15 -23.06 4.82
CA ASN A 74 -5.11 -22.28 5.62
C ASN A 74 -4.87 -22.42 7.12
N LYS A 75 -5.03 -21.33 7.91
CA LYS A 75 -5.75 -21.29 9.21
C LYS A 75 -6.25 -19.86 9.53
N GLU A 76 -7.50 -19.61 9.18
CA GLU A 76 -8.52 -18.99 10.06
C GLU A 76 -8.54 -19.80 11.39
N ASP A 77 -8.72 -19.32 12.61
CA ASP A 77 -9.10 -18.06 13.27
C ASP A 77 -8.28 -18.01 14.61
N GLU A 78 -8.26 -16.97 15.44
CA GLU A 78 -9.24 -16.79 16.53
C GLU A 78 -8.82 -15.55 17.35
N GLU A 79 -9.73 -14.58 17.53
CA GLU A 79 -9.78 -13.82 18.78
C GLU A 79 -11.25 -13.45 19.12
N GLU A 80 -11.59 -13.67 20.39
CA GLU A 80 -12.81 -13.34 21.13
C GLU A 80 -14.03 -14.27 20.92
N LYS A 81 -14.60 -14.94 21.94
CA LYS A 81 -14.97 -14.41 23.27
C LYS A 81 -15.06 -15.51 24.32
N GLU A 82 -14.38 -15.26 25.44
CA GLU A 82 -14.78 -15.72 26.76
C GLU A 82 -16.25 -15.37 27.04
N LYS A 83 -17.04 -16.34 27.50
CA LYS A 83 -18.11 -16.22 28.53
C LYS A 83 -18.92 -17.52 28.61
N ASN A 84 -18.51 -18.42 29.51
CA ASN A 84 -19.36 -18.98 30.57
C ASN A 84 -18.67 -20.22 31.17
N ILE A 85 -17.82 -19.99 32.16
CA ILE A 85 -17.73 -20.88 33.32
C ILE A 85 -18.29 -20.06 34.48
N SER A 86 -19.44 -20.47 34.99
CA SER A 86 -19.82 -20.17 36.37
C SER A 86 -21.02 -21.03 36.74
N VAL A 87 -20.68 -22.14 37.42
CA VAL A 87 -21.47 -22.89 38.40
C VAL A 87 -22.49 -23.88 37.85
#